data_AF-A0A9Y2IDF5-F1
#
_entry.id   AF-A0A9Y2IDF5-F1
#
_cell.length_a   1.000
_cell.length_b   1.000
_cell.length_c   1.000
_cell.angle_alpha   90.00
_cell.angle_beta   90.00
_cell.angle_gamma   90.00
#
_symmetry.space_group_name_H-M   'P 1'
#
loop_
_entity.id
_entity.type
_entity.pdbx_description
1 polymer ?
#
loop_
_entity_poly.entity_id
_entity_poly.type
_entity_poly.pdbx_seq_one_letter_code
_entity_poly.pdbx_strand_id
1 'polypeptide(L)'
;MVTVRRVFAADPFTETGRPVTVTESEHHGLVAVAGRQGWREWDRRTRLSPHVVGLYDRRDLTCRLLLRSRFPVHAVDFHPRLPVLAIGTGRYGGGFFYNGELLLWHFGSGRVVSALADTREIRSVRWRRWREGRVLDLAVAPVHEEELGRESHTVGYDAMLERDDWLAVGEGDISWQELDGPCRESDDPRDETRAREHLEGLSAGWREHGAVWSVEALADGRIAASSEGVAMTMWSSVDGAPPVARPESRSLLDSATPDGREPPQGWTALPVRRASASYVTGVPDSEDEDRWVALVEPDRDEPTVRPLFPLAPSEETADLAEIGAAVDLDGGALIYAASWLRIGPALDVDGPMADARHAATLVTRRRLPDGEVGWQFVVGGQVLAIEADAAIVHLSLSSGLLVALDATTGGVLWTHPLVVAGLPSTGSALALAGTGRLLVGTAEGRVAECAVPARGELTAYPGAPAEGPVFRLVPPKPPPPHLLGFRAEFLLGGTVGGGRLRHQ
;
A
#
# COMPACT_ATOMS: atom_id res chain seq x y z
N MET A 1 -14.64 11.74 -16.09
CA MET A 1 -13.44 12.06 -15.27
C MET A 1 -13.78 11.87 -13.81
N VAL A 2 -12.88 11.31 -13.00
CA VAL A 2 -13.09 11.20 -11.54
C VAL A 2 -12.77 12.55 -10.92
N THR A 3 -13.67 13.08 -10.07
CA THR A 3 -13.50 14.40 -9.45
C THR A 3 -13.65 14.29 -7.94
N VAL A 4 -12.65 14.75 -7.18
CA VAL A 4 -12.75 14.87 -5.72
C VAL A 4 -13.66 16.04 -5.38
N ARG A 5 -14.75 15.77 -4.67
CA ARG A 5 -15.72 16.77 -4.22
C ARG A 5 -15.36 17.34 -2.86
N ARG A 6 -14.90 16.47 -1.95
CA ARG A 6 -14.58 16.80 -0.55
C ARG A 6 -13.46 15.90 -0.06
N VAL A 7 -12.72 16.42 0.92
CA VAL A 7 -11.68 15.69 1.65
C VAL A 7 -11.94 15.84 3.13
N PHE A 8 -11.99 14.72 3.85
CA PHE A 8 -12.08 14.64 5.30
C PHE A 8 -10.72 14.25 5.88
N ALA A 9 -10.50 14.55 7.16
CA ALA A 9 -9.19 14.44 7.82
C ALA A 9 -8.09 15.22 7.08
N ALA A 10 -8.36 16.46 6.69
CA ALA A 10 -7.42 17.34 5.99
C ALA A 10 -6.59 18.19 6.97
N ASP A 11 -6.20 17.62 8.11
CA ASP A 11 -5.37 18.31 9.09
C ASP A 11 -3.96 18.56 8.51
N PRO A 12 -3.23 19.61 8.93
CA PRO A 12 -1.87 19.85 8.47
C PRO A 12 -0.98 18.61 8.64
N PHE A 13 -0.07 18.39 7.69
CA PHE A 13 0.93 17.30 7.71
C PHE A 13 0.40 15.86 7.59
N THR A 14 -0.89 15.67 7.34
CA THR A 14 -1.51 14.34 7.16
C THR A 14 -0.78 13.52 6.08
N GLU A 15 -0.32 14.17 5.01
CA GLU A 15 0.37 13.52 3.89
C GLU A 15 1.64 12.76 4.31
N THR A 16 2.27 13.16 5.41
CA THR A 16 3.53 12.57 5.89
C THR A 16 3.37 11.43 6.90
N GLY A 17 2.15 11.19 7.40
CA GLY A 17 1.89 10.17 8.41
C GLY A 17 2.68 10.41 9.70
N ARG A 18 3.34 9.37 10.23
CA ARG A 18 4.16 9.47 11.43
C ARG A 18 5.44 10.25 11.15
N PRO A 19 5.69 11.39 11.81
CA PRO A 19 6.83 12.24 11.51
C PRO A 19 8.14 11.61 12.01
N VAL A 20 9.20 11.77 11.22
CA VAL A 20 10.57 11.30 11.55
C VAL A 20 11.51 12.48 11.75
N THR A 21 11.42 13.50 10.90
CA THR A 21 12.24 14.71 11.03
C THR A 21 11.53 15.91 10.39
N VAL A 22 11.78 17.10 10.95
CA VAL A 22 11.17 18.36 10.54
C VAL A 22 12.26 19.42 10.43
N THR A 23 12.25 20.19 9.35
CA THR A 23 13.11 21.37 9.21
C THR A 23 12.33 22.51 8.58
N GLU A 24 12.72 23.74 8.89
CA GLU A 24 12.07 24.95 8.41
C GLU A 24 13.06 25.83 7.67
N SER A 25 12.58 26.54 6.65
CA SER A 25 13.31 27.62 6.00
C SER A 25 12.48 28.88 5.95
N GLU A 26 12.92 29.91 6.69
CA GLU A 26 12.35 31.25 6.61
C GLU A 26 12.59 31.89 5.24
N HIS A 27 13.76 31.63 4.66
CA HIS A 27 14.13 32.17 3.35
C HIS A 27 13.20 31.65 2.24
N HIS A 28 12.88 30.35 2.28
CA HIS A 28 12.00 29.73 1.30
C HIS A 28 10.51 29.84 1.69
N GLY A 29 10.21 30.17 2.94
CA GLY A 29 8.85 30.17 3.47
C GLY A 29 8.24 28.77 3.53
N LEU A 30 9.07 27.74 3.75
CA LEU A 30 8.67 26.34 3.68
C LEU A 30 9.00 25.57 4.96
N VAL A 31 8.23 24.53 5.22
CA VAL A 31 8.52 23.47 6.19
C VAL A 31 8.68 22.17 5.42
N ALA A 32 9.77 21.44 5.66
CA ALA A 32 9.94 20.09 5.16
C ALA A 32 9.70 19.11 6.30
N VAL A 33 8.81 18.14 6.08
CA VAL A 33 8.52 17.08 7.03
C VAL A 33 8.80 15.76 6.34
N ALA A 34 9.72 14.98 6.89
CA ALA A 34 9.88 13.59 6.51
C ALA A 34 9.07 12.72 7.47
N GLY A 35 8.42 11.70 6.94
CA GLY A 35 7.60 10.81 7.73
C GLY A 35 7.43 9.42 7.11
N ARG A 36 6.61 8.63 7.79
CA ARG A 36 6.31 7.24 7.42
C ARG A 36 4.80 7.05 7.41
N GLN A 37 4.26 6.70 6.26
CA GLN A 37 2.89 6.25 6.11
C GLN A 37 2.75 4.81 6.66
N GLY A 38 1.58 4.48 7.19
CA GLY A 38 1.30 3.17 7.77
C GLY A 38 1.52 2.01 6.82
N TRP A 39 1.90 0.85 7.37
CA TRP A 39 1.82 -0.43 6.66
C TRP A 39 0.52 -1.11 7.07
N ARG A 40 -0.25 -1.67 6.13
CA ARG A 40 -1.17 -2.77 6.51
C ARG A 40 -0.39 -4.06 6.80
N GLU A 41 -0.97 -4.98 7.57
CA GLU A 41 -0.30 -6.26 7.87
C GLU A 41 -0.14 -7.14 6.62
N TRP A 42 -1.07 -7.04 5.66
CA TRP A 42 -0.93 -7.63 4.31
C TRP A 42 0.03 -6.84 3.38
N ASP A 43 0.44 -5.65 3.81
CA ASP A 43 1.25 -4.65 3.09
C ASP A 43 2.75 -4.91 3.20
N ARG A 44 3.18 -5.87 4.03
CA ARG A 44 4.62 -6.23 4.15
C ARG A 44 5.26 -6.59 2.81
N ARG A 45 4.46 -6.82 1.76
CA ARG A 45 4.88 -7.14 0.40
C ARG A 45 4.60 -6.05 -0.63
N THR A 46 4.03 -4.89 -0.27
CA THR A 46 3.44 -3.98 -1.28
C THR A 46 4.37 -3.02 -1.97
N ARG A 47 5.66 -3.02 -1.61
CA ARG A 47 6.73 -2.23 -2.25
C ARG A 47 6.49 -0.72 -2.36
N LEU A 48 5.33 -0.22 -1.95
CA LEU A 48 5.13 1.19 -1.70
C LEU A 48 6.04 1.50 -0.54
N SER A 49 7.07 2.27 -0.84
CA SER A 49 7.85 2.82 0.25
C SER A 49 6.93 3.74 1.04
N PRO A 50 6.76 3.49 2.35
CA PRO A 50 5.96 4.33 3.22
C PRO A 50 6.66 5.67 3.48
N HIS A 51 7.93 5.79 3.09
CA HIS A 51 8.78 6.91 3.43
C HIS A 51 8.51 8.07 2.49
N VAL A 52 8.15 9.20 3.07
CA VAL A 52 7.71 10.38 2.34
C VAL A 52 8.35 11.63 2.89
N VAL A 53 8.57 12.62 2.03
CA VAL A 53 8.96 13.98 2.39
C VAL A 53 7.94 14.94 1.79
N GLY A 54 7.24 15.67 2.65
CA GLY A 54 6.30 16.72 2.26
C GLY A 54 6.94 18.10 2.41
N LEU A 55 6.69 18.98 1.44
CA LEU A 55 7.00 20.41 1.52
C LEU A 55 5.71 21.19 1.72
N TYR A 56 5.67 21.96 2.80
CA TYR A 56 4.49 22.71 3.24
C TYR A 56 4.79 24.19 3.22
N ASP A 57 3.80 25.00 2.84
CA ASP A 57 3.88 26.45 2.99
C ASP A 57 3.89 26.79 4.49
N ARG A 58 4.85 27.60 4.93
CA ARG A 58 4.98 27.92 6.36
C ARG A 58 3.84 28.78 6.90
N ARG A 59 3.06 29.46 6.04
CA ARG A 59 2.00 30.38 6.47
C ARG A 59 0.70 29.66 6.81
N ASP A 60 0.32 28.70 5.98
CA ASP A 60 -0.97 28.00 6.09
C ASP A 60 -0.82 26.48 6.22
N LEU A 61 0.42 25.97 6.22
CA LEU A 61 0.76 24.55 6.33
C LEU A 61 0.14 23.69 5.23
N THR A 62 -0.19 24.29 4.09
CA THR A 62 -0.67 23.55 2.93
C THR A 62 0.46 22.76 2.30
N CYS A 63 0.24 21.47 2.09
CA CYS A 63 1.20 20.61 1.39
C CYS A 63 1.26 21.03 -0.09
N ARG A 64 2.46 21.40 -0.55
CA ARG A 64 2.72 21.84 -1.92
C ARG A 64 3.25 20.73 -2.79
N LEU A 65 4.16 19.94 -2.23
CA LEU A 65 4.86 18.89 -2.94
C LEU A 65 5.07 17.69 -2.00
N LEU A 66 5.01 16.49 -2.57
CA LEU A 66 5.22 15.25 -1.84
C LEU A 66 6.18 14.35 -2.64
N LEU A 67 7.25 13.90 -1.98
CA LEU A 67 8.24 12.98 -2.54
C LEU A 67 8.15 11.65 -1.80
N ARG A 68 8.02 10.54 -2.53
CA ARG A 68 8.22 9.20 -1.99
C ARG A 68 9.70 8.84 -2.10
N SER A 69 10.31 8.43 -0.99
CA SER A 69 11.69 7.96 -0.92
C SER A 69 11.71 6.44 -0.94
N ARG A 70 12.65 5.79 -1.62
CA ARG A 70 12.81 4.32 -1.60
C ARG A 70 13.18 3.77 -0.22
N PHE A 71 14.03 4.51 0.50
CA PHE A 71 14.55 4.14 1.81
C PHE A 71 13.96 5.02 2.91
N PRO A 72 14.01 4.56 4.18
CA PRO A 72 13.77 5.43 5.33
C PRO A 72 14.52 6.75 5.21
N VAL A 73 13.83 7.85 5.48
CA VAL A 73 14.43 9.18 5.52
C VAL A 73 14.96 9.41 6.92
N HIS A 74 16.23 9.77 7.03
CA HIS A 74 16.90 10.03 8.30
C HIS A 74 17.02 11.51 8.58
N ALA A 75 17.35 12.31 7.56
CA ALA A 75 17.60 13.72 7.73
C ALA A 75 17.18 14.51 6.49
N VAL A 76 16.77 15.76 6.71
CA VAL A 76 16.46 16.72 5.66
C VAL A 76 17.02 18.09 6.05
N ASP A 77 17.58 18.83 5.09
CA ASP A 77 18.01 20.20 5.34
C ASP A 77 17.88 21.08 4.08
N PHE A 78 17.43 22.32 4.28
CA PHE A 78 17.26 23.29 3.21
C PHE A 78 18.58 23.96 2.87
N HIS A 79 18.89 23.99 1.58
CA HIS A 79 19.97 24.85 1.12
C HIS A 79 19.62 26.32 1.43
N PRO A 80 20.53 27.13 2.00
CA PRO A 80 20.20 28.45 2.56
C PRO A 80 19.75 29.51 1.54
N ARG A 81 19.99 29.29 0.24
CA ARG A 81 19.65 30.24 -0.86
C ARG A 81 18.98 29.59 -2.06
N LEU A 82 19.57 28.52 -2.58
CA LEU A 82 19.05 27.76 -3.72
C LEU A 82 17.79 26.96 -3.35
N PRO A 83 16.87 26.72 -4.30
CA PRO A 83 15.64 25.95 -4.07
C PRO A 83 15.92 24.44 -4.09
N VAL A 84 16.78 23.99 -3.18
CA VAL A 84 17.23 22.60 -3.02
C VAL A 84 17.02 22.15 -1.58
N LEU A 85 16.44 20.96 -1.42
CA LEU A 85 16.41 20.23 -0.16
C LEU A 85 17.35 19.02 -0.28
N ALA A 86 18.30 18.89 0.64
CA ALA A 86 19.10 17.67 0.76
C ALA A 86 18.34 16.69 1.66
N ILE A 87 18.31 15.42 1.27
CA ILE A 87 17.58 14.36 1.97
C ILE A 87 18.52 13.16 2.10
N GLY A 88 18.85 12.82 3.35
CA GLY A 88 19.62 11.63 3.68
C GLY A 88 18.69 10.45 3.92
N THR A 89 18.91 9.35 3.22
CA THR A 89 18.07 8.15 3.31
C THR A 89 18.92 6.90 3.50
N GLY A 90 18.33 5.85 4.06
CA GLY A 90 18.95 4.54 4.06
C GLY A 90 18.32 3.54 5.02
N ARG A 91 18.92 2.34 5.05
CA ARG A 91 18.67 1.31 6.04
C ARG A 91 19.79 0.28 6.02
N TYR A 92 19.98 -0.35 7.17
CA TYR A 92 20.55 -1.68 7.25
C TYR A 92 19.43 -2.74 7.14
N GLY A 93 19.50 -3.58 6.10
CA GLY A 93 18.46 -4.57 5.80
C GLY A 93 18.55 -5.88 6.57
N GLY A 94 19.49 -6.02 7.51
CA GLY A 94 19.81 -7.32 8.14
C GLY A 94 20.68 -8.24 7.27
N GLY A 95 21.29 -7.69 6.20
CA GLY A 95 22.25 -8.38 5.35
C GLY A 95 23.63 -7.74 5.47
N PHE A 96 24.45 -7.83 4.44
CA PHE A 96 25.84 -7.37 4.52
C PHE A 96 26.01 -5.83 4.45
N PHE A 97 25.24 -5.16 3.58
CA PHE A 97 25.47 -3.76 3.19
C PHE A 97 24.49 -2.76 3.82
N TYR A 98 25.00 -1.56 4.13
CA TYR A 98 24.18 -0.39 4.45
C TYR A 98 23.78 0.32 3.16
N ASN A 99 22.49 0.35 2.86
CA ASN A 99 21.98 0.88 1.59
C ASN A 99 21.25 2.20 1.81
N GLY A 100 21.37 3.13 0.87
CA GLY A 100 20.72 4.42 0.96
C GLY A 100 21.11 5.36 -0.17
N GLU A 101 20.57 6.58 -0.09
CA GLU A 101 20.69 7.60 -1.11
C GLU A 101 20.83 8.98 -0.47
N LEU A 102 21.62 9.84 -1.11
CA LEU A 102 21.54 11.29 -0.92
C LEU A 102 20.66 11.85 -2.04
N LEU A 103 19.41 12.20 -1.71
CA LEU A 103 18.53 12.84 -2.69
C LEU A 103 18.68 14.37 -2.62
N LEU A 104 18.86 15.00 -3.78
CA LEU A 104 18.74 16.45 -3.92
C LEU A 104 17.40 16.77 -4.61
N TRP A 105 16.50 17.37 -3.86
CA TRP A 105 15.19 17.75 -4.36
C TRP A 105 15.16 19.22 -4.77
N HIS A 106 15.13 19.47 -6.08
CA HIS A 106 15.02 20.79 -6.68
C HIS A 106 13.56 21.24 -6.73
N PHE A 107 13.02 21.66 -5.60
CA PHE A 107 11.59 21.93 -5.43
C PHE A 107 11.04 23.09 -6.28
N GLY A 108 11.89 23.94 -6.85
CA GLY A 108 11.47 24.92 -7.86
C GLY A 108 11.11 24.30 -9.22
N SER A 109 11.67 23.13 -9.54
CA SER A 109 11.47 22.41 -10.81
C SER A 109 10.75 21.07 -10.66
N GLY A 110 10.67 20.54 -9.44
CA GLY A 110 10.20 19.19 -9.16
C GLY A 110 11.22 18.08 -9.42
N ARG A 111 12.40 18.39 -9.99
CA ARG A 111 13.45 17.41 -10.24
C ARG A 111 14.03 16.85 -8.93
N VAL A 112 14.26 15.55 -8.89
CA VAL A 112 14.96 14.86 -7.80
C VAL A 112 16.12 14.08 -8.42
N VAL A 113 17.30 14.14 -7.81
CA VAL A 113 18.47 13.34 -8.21
C VAL A 113 19.00 12.54 -7.03
N SER A 114 19.42 11.30 -7.28
CA SER A 114 20.20 10.49 -6.34
C SER A 114 21.68 10.76 -6.60
N ALA A 115 22.31 11.59 -5.77
CA ALA A 115 23.61 12.17 -6.07
C ALA A 115 24.80 11.21 -5.88
N LEU A 116 24.60 10.10 -5.17
CA LEU A 116 25.68 9.15 -4.89
C LEU A 116 25.90 8.20 -6.07
N ALA A 117 27.17 7.95 -6.42
CA ALA A 117 27.55 6.94 -7.42
C ALA A 117 27.24 5.52 -6.94
N ASP A 118 27.38 5.28 -5.63
CA ASP A 118 27.16 3.99 -4.97
C ASP A 118 26.18 4.16 -3.80
N THR A 119 25.34 3.14 -3.58
CA THR A 119 24.37 3.12 -2.47
C THR A 119 25.08 3.17 -1.12
N ARG A 120 24.63 4.07 -0.24
CA ARG A 120 25.14 4.17 1.13
C ARG A 120 24.13 4.85 2.04
N GLU A 121 23.94 4.32 3.23
CA GLU A 121 23.03 4.95 4.22
C GLU A 121 23.58 6.32 4.64
N ILE A 122 22.79 7.36 4.39
CA ILE A 122 23.06 8.73 4.84
C ILE A 122 22.28 8.99 6.12
N ARG A 123 22.99 9.10 7.25
CA ARG A 123 22.40 9.27 8.57
C ARG A 123 22.11 10.72 8.91
N SER A 124 22.94 11.65 8.43
CA SER A 124 22.67 13.09 8.60
C SER A 124 23.04 13.89 7.36
N VAL A 125 22.35 15.01 7.17
CA VAL A 125 22.64 16.03 6.15
C VAL A 125 22.58 17.41 6.81
N ARG A 126 23.52 18.29 6.50
CA ARG A 126 23.50 19.66 7.01
C ARG A 126 24.22 20.65 6.10
N TRP A 127 23.51 21.70 5.69
CA TRP A 127 24.09 22.80 4.93
C TRP A 127 24.85 23.77 5.85
N ARG A 128 26.09 24.11 5.48
CA ARG A 128 26.84 25.16 6.18
C ARG A 128 26.45 26.55 5.68
N ARG A 129 25.79 27.32 6.56
CA ARG A 129 25.31 28.67 6.27
C ARG A 129 26.41 29.72 6.08
N TRP A 130 27.53 29.60 6.78
CA TRP A 130 28.65 30.58 6.72
C TRP A 130 29.47 30.54 5.42
N ARG A 131 29.33 29.47 4.62
CA ARG A 131 29.84 29.37 3.24
C ARG A 131 28.72 29.52 2.21
N GLU A 132 27.65 30.20 2.60
CA GLU A 132 26.50 30.49 1.75
C GLU A 132 25.87 29.23 1.09
N GLY A 133 25.98 28.07 1.75
CA GLY A 133 25.45 26.80 1.26
C GLY A 133 26.36 26.01 0.32
N ARG A 134 27.60 26.45 0.04
CA ARG A 134 28.52 25.67 -0.83
C ARG A 134 28.95 24.32 -0.23
N VAL A 135 28.89 24.20 1.09
CA VAL A 135 29.34 23.01 1.81
C VAL A 135 28.15 22.27 2.43
N LEU A 136 28.07 20.98 2.15
CA LEU A 136 27.14 20.02 2.73
C LEU A 136 27.92 19.03 3.59
N ASP A 137 27.63 19.01 4.89
CA ASP A 137 28.13 17.99 5.81
C ASP A 137 27.19 16.78 5.76
N LEU A 138 27.78 15.59 5.76
CA LEU A 138 27.09 14.31 5.85
C LEU A 138 27.68 13.48 6.99
N ALA A 139 26.83 12.66 7.61
CA ALA A 139 27.28 11.47 8.32
C ALA A 139 26.81 10.23 7.54
N VAL A 140 27.74 9.36 7.15
CA VAL A 140 27.45 8.18 6.33
C VAL A 140 27.77 6.90 7.08
N ALA A 141 26.96 5.85 6.90
CA ALA A 141 27.25 4.55 7.49
C ALA A 141 28.52 3.92 6.90
N PRO A 142 29.10 2.90 7.56
CA PRO A 142 30.08 2.01 6.93
C PRO A 142 29.52 1.36 5.64
N VAL A 143 30.37 0.85 4.77
CA VAL A 143 29.93 0.19 3.53
C VAL A 143 29.15 -1.08 3.87
N HIS A 144 29.70 -1.86 4.80
CA HIS A 144 29.14 -3.12 5.24
C HIS A 144 29.43 -3.39 6.71
N GLU A 145 28.69 -4.32 7.31
CA GLU A 145 28.78 -4.64 8.74
C GLU A 145 30.17 -5.12 9.18
N GLU A 146 30.87 -5.88 8.33
CA GLU A 146 32.18 -6.44 8.69
C GLU A 146 33.30 -5.40 8.80
N GLU A 147 33.10 -4.19 8.27
CA GLU A 147 34.12 -3.14 8.27
C GLU A 147 34.54 -2.76 9.69
N LEU A 148 33.56 -2.69 10.60
CA LEU A 148 33.73 -2.32 12.02
C LEU A 148 33.03 -3.31 12.98
N GLY A 149 32.56 -4.45 12.45
CA GLY A 149 31.79 -5.43 13.21
C GLY A 149 30.54 -4.82 13.86
N ARG A 150 30.34 -5.09 15.15
CA ARG A 150 29.16 -4.61 15.90
C ARG A 150 29.07 -3.09 16.00
N GLU A 151 30.19 -2.39 15.93
CA GLU A 151 30.23 -0.92 16.02
C GLU A 151 29.67 -0.25 14.77
N SER A 152 29.56 -0.97 13.65
CA SER A 152 29.04 -0.43 12.39
C SER A 152 27.62 0.16 12.50
N HIS A 153 26.84 -0.32 13.47
CA HIS A 153 25.49 0.17 13.75
C HIS A 153 25.46 1.51 14.50
N THR A 154 26.56 1.90 15.17
CA THR A 154 26.63 3.05 16.07
C THR A 154 27.65 4.10 15.63
N VAL A 155 28.43 3.84 14.58
CA VAL A 155 29.46 4.75 14.06
C VAL A 155 29.22 5.09 12.60
N GLY A 156 29.65 6.27 12.19
CA GLY A 156 29.58 6.75 10.80
C GLY A 156 30.81 7.58 10.44
N TYR A 157 30.98 7.83 9.15
CA TYR A 157 32.03 8.68 8.60
C TYR A 157 31.49 10.08 8.33
N ASP A 158 32.22 11.10 8.80
CA ASP A 158 31.89 12.49 8.49
C ASP A 158 32.45 12.87 7.12
N ALA A 159 31.56 13.16 6.17
CA ALA A 159 31.95 13.66 4.85
C ALA A 159 31.61 15.15 4.70
N MET A 160 32.48 15.90 4.04
CA MET A 160 32.27 17.32 3.77
C MET A 160 32.38 17.57 2.27
N LEU A 161 31.24 17.79 1.64
CA LEU A 161 31.13 17.96 0.21
C LEU A 161 31.07 19.44 -0.13
N GLU A 162 31.96 19.90 -1.00
CA GLU A 162 31.96 21.27 -1.50
C GLU A 162 31.60 21.29 -2.98
N ARG A 163 30.62 22.11 -3.34
CA ARG A 163 30.25 22.40 -4.73
C ARG A 163 29.98 23.90 -4.89
N ASP A 164 30.40 24.44 -6.02
CA ASP A 164 30.10 25.84 -6.37
C ASP A 164 28.65 26.03 -6.78
N ASP A 165 28.06 25.03 -7.44
CA ASP A 165 26.67 25.02 -7.87
C ASP A 165 26.00 23.67 -7.56
N TRP A 166 25.18 23.67 -6.52
CA TRP A 166 24.39 22.50 -6.13
C TRP A 166 23.19 22.22 -7.05
N LEU A 167 22.84 23.14 -7.95
CA LEU A 167 21.83 22.89 -8.99
C LEU A 167 22.37 22.02 -10.13
N ALA A 168 23.68 22.06 -10.36
CA ALA A 168 24.35 21.32 -11.43
C ALA A 168 24.60 19.85 -11.08
N VAL A 169 24.55 19.48 -9.80
CA VAL A 169 24.78 18.10 -9.36
C VAL A 169 23.76 17.16 -10.00
N GLY A 170 24.28 16.13 -10.65
CA GLY A 170 23.59 15.06 -11.35
C GLY A 170 23.47 13.78 -10.54
N GLU A 171 22.93 12.78 -11.20
CA GLU A 171 22.85 11.42 -10.66
C GLU A 171 24.23 10.79 -10.65
N GLY A 172 24.65 10.24 -9.50
CA GLY A 172 25.95 9.58 -9.38
C GLY A 172 27.19 10.49 -9.36
N ASP A 173 27.01 11.81 -9.26
CA ASP A 173 28.12 12.78 -9.31
C ASP A 173 29.04 12.76 -8.08
N ILE A 174 28.62 12.13 -6.99
CA ILE A 174 29.36 12.06 -5.72
C ILE A 174 29.90 10.65 -5.55
N SER A 175 31.22 10.51 -5.66
CA SER A 175 31.87 9.21 -5.59
C SER A 175 32.11 8.79 -4.13
N TRP A 176 32.34 7.49 -3.92
CA TRP A 176 32.60 6.95 -2.59
C TRP A 176 33.83 7.57 -1.91
N GLN A 177 34.87 7.97 -2.67
CA GLN A 177 36.08 8.58 -2.10
C GLN A 177 35.80 9.94 -1.46
N GLU A 178 34.78 10.66 -1.92
CA GLU A 178 34.38 11.94 -1.31
C GLU A 178 33.63 11.76 0.02
N LEU A 179 33.18 10.54 0.29
CA LEU A 179 32.50 10.16 1.52
C LEU A 179 33.45 9.63 2.60
N ASP A 180 34.73 9.46 2.26
CA ASP A 180 35.74 9.01 3.21
C ASP A 180 36.17 10.16 4.12
N GLY A 181 35.93 10.01 5.42
CA GLY A 181 36.31 10.98 6.42
C GLY A 181 36.62 10.33 7.77
N PRO A 182 36.75 11.11 8.84
CA PRO A 182 36.99 10.54 10.17
C PRO A 182 35.76 9.76 10.64
N CYS A 183 35.99 8.56 11.19
CA CYS A 183 34.96 7.77 11.86
C CYS A 183 34.60 8.40 13.21
N ARG A 184 33.29 8.52 13.50
CA ARG A 184 32.74 9.04 14.75
C ARG A 184 31.52 8.24 15.18
N GLU A 185 31.21 8.31 16.47
CA GLU A 185 29.88 7.89 16.96
C GLU A 185 28.80 8.68 16.21
N SER A 186 27.83 7.94 15.68
CA SER A 186 26.69 8.48 14.97
C SER A 186 25.46 8.17 15.79
N ASP A 187 24.75 9.21 16.21
CA ASP A 187 23.44 9.05 16.84
C ASP A 187 22.49 8.28 15.91
N ASP A 188 21.52 7.54 16.47
CA ASP A 188 20.39 7.05 15.67
C ASP A 188 19.64 8.29 15.17
N PRO A 189 19.57 8.53 13.86
CA PRO A 189 19.06 9.79 13.32
C PRO A 189 17.54 9.96 13.49
N ARG A 190 16.83 8.94 14.01
CA ARG A 190 15.37 8.95 14.13
C ARG A 190 14.93 9.37 15.52
N ASP A 191 14.83 10.69 15.73
CA ASP A 191 14.16 11.26 16.90
C ASP A 191 12.73 11.67 16.56
N GLU A 192 11.86 10.67 16.44
CA GLU A 192 10.43 10.87 16.14
C GLU A 192 9.73 11.70 17.22
N THR A 193 10.20 11.64 18.48
CA THR A 193 9.65 12.42 19.59
C THR A 193 9.86 13.91 19.33
N ARG A 194 11.08 14.31 18.98
CA ARG A 194 11.41 15.69 18.65
C ARG A 194 10.68 16.17 17.40
N ALA A 195 10.53 15.33 16.38
CA ALA A 195 9.77 15.66 15.19
C ALA A 195 8.28 15.92 15.53
N ARG A 196 7.71 15.12 16.42
CA ARG A 196 6.34 15.27 16.94
C ARG A 196 6.16 16.59 17.70
N GLU A 197 7.05 16.87 18.64
CA GLU A 197 7.04 18.12 19.41
C GLU A 197 7.16 19.36 18.51
N HIS A 198 7.98 19.26 17.44
CA HIS A 198 8.11 20.35 16.46
C HIS A 198 6.80 20.57 15.71
N LEU A 199 6.13 19.52 15.22
CA LEU A 199 4.83 19.68 14.54
C LEU A 199 3.73 20.22 15.46
N GLU A 200 3.68 19.77 16.72
CA GLU A 200 2.77 20.31 17.73
C GLU A 200 3.00 21.81 17.98
N GLY A 201 4.26 22.25 17.92
CA GLY A 201 4.63 23.66 17.97
C GLY A 201 4.21 24.49 16.75
N LEU A 202 4.13 23.87 15.57
CA LEU A 202 3.69 24.52 14.33
C LEU A 202 2.16 24.58 14.19
N SER A 203 1.44 23.59 14.72
CA SER A 203 -0.02 23.54 14.65
C SER A 203 -0.64 22.80 15.83
N ALA A 204 -1.45 23.52 16.62
CA ALA A 204 -2.29 22.93 17.65
C ALA A 204 -3.41 22.02 17.09
N GLY A 205 -3.66 22.07 15.77
CA GLY A 205 -4.62 21.23 15.07
C GLY A 205 -4.00 19.96 14.47
N TRP A 206 -2.68 19.78 14.54
CA TRP A 206 -2.02 18.59 14.03
C TRP A 206 -2.49 17.33 14.77
N ARG A 207 -2.70 16.26 14.00
CA ARG A 207 -2.99 14.93 14.49
C ARG A 207 -2.21 13.93 13.65
N GLU A 208 -1.70 12.91 14.30
CA GLU A 208 -1.13 11.77 13.59
C GLU A 208 -2.27 10.98 12.94
N HIS A 209 -2.20 10.84 11.62
CA HIS A 209 -3.10 10.02 10.83
C HIS A 209 -2.28 8.91 10.18
N GLY A 210 -2.74 7.68 10.31
CA GLY A 210 -2.20 6.55 9.56
C GLY A 210 -3.16 6.10 8.46
N ALA A 211 -2.76 5.09 7.70
CA ALA A 211 -3.51 4.65 6.52
C ALA A 211 -4.97 4.32 6.86
N VAL A 212 -5.92 4.75 6.01
CA VAL A 212 -7.33 4.39 6.19
C VAL A 212 -7.50 2.91 5.87
N TRP A 213 -8.04 2.15 6.83
CA TRP A 213 -8.21 0.71 6.70
C TRP A 213 -9.59 0.32 6.20
N SER A 214 -10.62 1.05 6.60
CA SER A 214 -11.98 0.87 6.10
C SER A 214 -12.68 2.21 6.04
N VAL A 215 -13.60 2.36 5.10
CA VAL A 215 -14.47 3.53 4.98
C VAL A 215 -15.87 3.04 4.65
N GLU A 216 -16.90 3.71 5.17
CA GLU A 216 -18.29 3.35 4.92
C GLU A 216 -19.16 4.61 4.87
N ALA A 217 -20.13 4.62 3.94
CA ALA A 217 -21.21 5.59 3.94
C ALA A 217 -22.39 5.02 4.75
N LEU A 218 -22.79 5.72 5.80
CA LEU A 218 -23.91 5.32 6.64
C LEU A 218 -25.24 5.82 6.06
N ALA A 219 -26.32 5.07 6.32
CA ALA A 219 -27.65 5.36 5.79
C ALA A 219 -28.21 6.72 6.23
N ASP A 220 -27.74 7.25 7.37
CA ASP A 220 -28.11 8.56 7.88
C ASP A 220 -27.27 9.71 7.30
N GLY A 221 -26.44 9.43 6.29
CA GLY A 221 -25.58 10.40 5.65
C GLY A 221 -24.30 10.69 6.41
N ARG A 222 -23.94 9.95 7.45
CA ARG A 222 -22.58 10.04 8.03
C ARG A 222 -21.59 9.21 7.23
N ILE A 223 -20.31 9.54 7.39
CA ILE A 223 -19.19 8.76 6.88
C ILE A 223 -18.41 8.25 8.07
N ALA A 224 -18.08 6.97 8.09
CA ALA A 224 -17.22 6.36 9.10
C ALA A 224 -15.95 5.84 8.44
N ALA A 225 -14.81 5.96 9.11
CA ALA A 225 -13.57 5.33 8.69
C ALA A 225 -12.80 4.77 9.89
N SER A 226 -12.13 3.65 9.68
CA SER A 226 -11.08 3.15 10.57
C SER A 226 -9.72 3.46 9.96
N SER A 227 -8.72 3.68 10.77
CA SER A 227 -7.36 4.00 10.32
C SER A 227 -6.34 3.38 11.28
N GLU A 228 -5.09 3.31 10.86
CA GLU A 228 -4.03 2.85 11.77
C GLU A 228 -4.02 3.70 13.05
N GLY A 229 -4.05 3.03 14.20
CA GLY A 229 -4.12 3.67 15.52
C GLY A 229 -5.49 4.25 15.90
N VAL A 230 -6.48 4.26 15.00
CA VAL A 230 -7.81 4.84 15.24
C VAL A 230 -8.92 3.87 14.82
N ALA A 231 -9.61 3.30 15.81
CA ALA A 231 -10.68 2.32 15.56
C ALA A 231 -11.82 2.90 14.70
N MET A 232 -12.26 4.13 14.98
CA MET A 232 -13.31 4.79 14.21
C MET A 232 -13.28 6.31 14.36
N THR A 233 -13.38 6.98 13.21
CA THR A 233 -13.64 8.41 13.06
C THR A 233 -14.91 8.57 12.23
N MET A 234 -15.80 9.49 12.64
CA MET A 234 -17.03 9.78 11.91
C MET A 234 -17.16 11.24 11.54
N TRP A 235 -17.65 11.52 10.34
CA TRP A 235 -17.98 12.85 9.84
C TRP A 235 -19.44 12.91 9.39
N SER A 236 -20.06 14.09 9.47
CA SER A 236 -21.33 14.35 8.80
C SER A 236 -21.08 14.66 7.32
N SER A 237 -21.88 14.09 6.40
CA SER A 237 -21.82 14.50 4.98
C SER A 237 -22.49 15.85 4.72
N VAL A 238 -23.25 16.37 5.69
CA VAL A 238 -24.07 17.57 5.51
C VAL A 238 -23.38 18.81 6.09
N ASP A 239 -22.60 18.67 7.16
CA ASP A 239 -21.96 19.80 7.85
C ASP A 239 -20.56 19.45 8.35
N GLY A 240 -19.63 20.42 8.28
CA GLY A 240 -18.26 20.35 8.78
C GLY A 240 -18.14 20.28 10.32
N ALA A 241 -19.05 19.58 10.98
CA ALA A 241 -18.97 19.30 12.40
C ALA A 241 -17.70 18.48 12.69
N PRO A 242 -17.01 18.76 13.82
CA PRO A 242 -15.76 18.09 14.15
C PRO A 242 -16.01 16.59 14.32
N PRO A 243 -15.05 15.75 13.89
CA PRO A 243 -15.23 14.31 13.97
C PRO A 243 -15.35 13.83 15.42
N VAL A 244 -16.18 12.81 15.64
CA VAL A 244 -16.15 12.04 16.88
C VAL A 244 -15.21 10.87 16.66
N ALA A 245 -14.01 10.95 17.24
CA ALA A 245 -13.03 9.86 17.23
C ALA A 245 -13.16 9.03 18.51
N ARG A 246 -13.16 7.70 18.38
CA ARG A 246 -13.07 6.77 19.53
C ARG A 246 -11.72 6.05 19.50
N PRO A 247 -10.81 6.32 20.45
CA PRO A 247 -9.55 5.61 20.55
C PRO A 247 -9.75 4.27 21.25
N GLU A 248 -9.56 3.14 20.55
CA GLU A 248 -9.31 1.82 21.16
C GLU A 248 -8.45 0.93 20.23
N SER A 249 -7.74 -0.01 20.86
CA SER A 249 -6.67 -0.84 20.30
C SER A 249 -7.16 -2.16 19.72
N ARG A 250 -7.68 -2.12 18.48
CA ARG A 250 -7.67 -3.17 17.43
C ARG A 250 -8.71 -2.79 16.38
N SER A 251 -8.36 -2.88 15.10
CA SER A 251 -9.33 -2.75 14.01
C SER A 251 -10.40 -3.84 14.16
N LEU A 252 -11.60 -3.46 14.57
CA LEU A 252 -12.76 -4.36 14.66
C LEU A 252 -13.23 -4.87 13.28
N LEU A 253 -12.61 -4.42 12.19
CA LEU A 253 -13.09 -4.62 10.82
C LEU A 253 -12.25 -5.59 9.98
N ASP A 254 -11.14 -6.14 10.50
CA ASP A 254 -10.18 -6.87 9.66
C ASP A 254 -9.80 -8.30 10.10
N SER A 255 -10.22 -8.76 11.28
CA SER A 255 -9.74 -10.06 11.80
C SER A 255 -10.81 -10.98 12.38
N ALA A 256 -12.07 -10.55 12.38
CA ALA A 256 -13.18 -11.38 12.83
C ALA A 256 -14.05 -11.70 11.63
N THR A 257 -14.54 -12.93 11.58
CA THR A 257 -15.71 -13.24 10.76
C THR A 257 -16.85 -12.26 11.13
N PRO A 258 -17.82 -11.98 10.24
CA PRO A 258 -18.97 -11.12 10.54
C PRO A 258 -19.66 -11.36 11.90
N ASP A 259 -19.54 -12.59 12.43
CA ASP A 259 -20.04 -13.06 13.72
C ASP A 259 -19.04 -13.00 14.89
N GLY A 260 -17.85 -12.41 14.72
CA GLY A 260 -16.89 -12.19 15.79
C GLY A 260 -16.03 -13.41 16.16
N ARG A 261 -16.15 -14.52 15.43
CA ARG A 261 -15.52 -15.81 15.78
C ARG A 261 -14.14 -15.95 15.15
N GLU A 262 -13.26 -16.69 15.82
CA GLU A 262 -11.98 -17.09 15.22
C GLU A 262 -12.22 -18.13 14.12
N PRO A 263 -11.46 -18.08 13.01
CA PRO A 263 -11.57 -19.08 11.96
C PRO A 263 -11.13 -20.46 12.50
N PRO A 264 -11.68 -21.57 11.96
CA PRO A 264 -11.22 -22.92 12.29
C PRO A 264 -9.72 -23.10 12.02
N GLN A 265 -9.08 -24.03 12.74
CA GLN A 265 -7.65 -24.30 12.59
C GLN A 265 -7.29 -24.65 11.14
N GLY A 266 -6.21 -24.06 10.61
CA GLY A 266 -5.80 -24.23 9.21
C GLY A 266 -6.46 -23.25 8.23
N TRP A 267 -7.41 -22.45 8.70
CA TRP A 267 -8.10 -21.43 7.93
C TRP A 267 -7.79 -20.03 8.45
N THR A 268 -7.76 -19.06 7.53
CA THR A 268 -7.57 -17.64 7.80
C THR A 268 -8.81 -16.88 7.37
N ALA A 269 -9.29 -15.94 8.18
CA ALA A 269 -10.41 -15.09 7.83
C ALA A 269 -10.12 -14.31 6.54
N LEU A 270 -11.07 -14.31 5.60
CA LEU A 270 -10.96 -13.55 4.37
C LEU A 270 -11.75 -12.24 4.52
N PRO A 271 -11.11 -11.07 4.46
CA PRO A 271 -11.84 -9.80 4.48
C PRO A 271 -12.59 -9.60 3.16
N VAL A 272 -13.91 -9.85 3.19
CA VAL A 272 -14.81 -9.67 2.05
C VAL A 272 -15.73 -8.48 2.30
N ARG A 273 -15.69 -7.47 1.43
CA ARG A 273 -16.63 -6.34 1.45
C ARG A 273 -18.03 -6.84 1.12
N ARG A 274 -19.03 -6.32 1.83
CA ARG A 274 -20.46 -6.69 1.65
C ARG A 274 -20.75 -8.19 1.78
N ALA A 275 -19.95 -8.88 2.58
CA ALA A 275 -20.07 -10.31 2.78
C ALA A 275 -21.48 -10.70 3.23
N SER A 276 -22.16 -11.52 2.44
CA SER A 276 -23.43 -12.16 2.81
C SER A 276 -23.23 -13.34 3.77
N ALA A 277 -22.00 -13.83 3.89
CA ALA A 277 -21.58 -14.93 4.74
C ALA A 277 -20.13 -14.76 5.22
N SER A 278 -19.71 -15.56 6.19
CA SER A 278 -18.33 -15.57 6.67
C SER A 278 -17.44 -16.36 5.71
N TYR A 279 -16.43 -15.71 5.12
CA TYR A 279 -15.48 -16.35 4.20
C TYR A 279 -14.14 -16.60 4.87
N VAL A 280 -13.52 -17.73 4.53
CA VAL A 280 -12.16 -18.09 4.96
C VAL A 280 -11.35 -18.58 3.77
N THR A 281 -10.02 -18.49 3.90
CA THR A 281 -9.07 -19.11 2.97
C THR A 281 -8.08 -19.99 3.73
N GLY A 282 -7.75 -21.13 3.16
CA GLY A 282 -6.97 -22.15 3.84
C GLY A 282 -6.79 -23.37 2.98
N VAL A 283 -6.13 -24.39 3.54
CA VAL A 283 -5.94 -25.68 2.89
C VAL A 283 -6.92 -26.66 3.54
N PRO A 284 -7.87 -27.28 2.81
CA PRO A 284 -8.90 -28.14 3.39
C PRO A 284 -8.34 -29.39 4.07
N ASP A 285 -7.28 -29.99 3.50
CA ASP A 285 -6.59 -31.18 4.00
C ASP A 285 -5.10 -31.13 3.61
N SER A 286 -4.21 -31.73 4.41
CA SER A 286 -2.75 -31.66 4.22
C SER A 286 -2.22 -32.33 2.93
N GLU A 287 -3.09 -32.98 2.16
CA GLU A 287 -2.72 -33.68 0.91
C GLU A 287 -2.91 -32.81 -0.34
N ASP A 288 -3.73 -31.75 -0.29
CA ASP A 288 -3.87 -30.77 -1.37
C ASP A 288 -2.98 -29.56 -1.07
N GLU A 289 -2.04 -29.25 -1.97
CA GLU A 289 -1.17 -28.05 -1.83
C GLU A 289 -1.92 -26.74 -2.17
N ASP A 290 -3.11 -26.85 -2.75
CA ASP A 290 -3.90 -25.71 -3.21
C ASP A 290 -4.62 -25.00 -2.07
N ARG A 291 -4.52 -23.66 -2.03
CA ARG A 291 -5.36 -22.82 -1.16
C ARG A 291 -6.77 -22.74 -1.72
N TRP A 292 -7.77 -22.84 -0.84
CA TRP A 292 -9.19 -22.74 -1.16
C TRP A 292 -9.82 -21.48 -0.58
N VAL A 293 -10.93 -21.06 -1.19
CA VAL A 293 -11.92 -20.16 -0.58
C VAL A 293 -13.08 -21.02 -0.10
N ALA A 294 -13.54 -20.75 1.12
CA ALA A 294 -14.60 -21.51 1.76
C ALA A 294 -15.54 -20.61 2.57
N LEU A 295 -16.73 -21.14 2.85
CA LEU A 295 -17.72 -20.53 3.75
C LEU A 295 -17.60 -21.15 5.13
N VAL A 296 -17.73 -20.33 6.16
CA VAL A 296 -17.99 -20.79 7.53
C VAL A 296 -19.50 -20.91 7.68
N GLU A 297 -19.99 -22.12 7.86
CA GLU A 297 -21.39 -22.37 8.14
C GLU A 297 -21.62 -22.22 9.65
N PRO A 298 -22.57 -21.39 10.08
CA PRO A 298 -22.82 -21.15 11.48
C PRO A 298 -23.56 -22.35 12.07
N ASP A 299 -22.82 -23.36 12.53
CA ASP A 299 -23.36 -24.34 13.48
C ASP A 299 -23.31 -23.78 14.91
N ARG A 300 -24.22 -24.26 15.77
CA ARG A 300 -24.35 -23.82 17.17
C ARG A 300 -23.26 -24.39 18.06
N ASP A 301 -22.71 -25.56 17.72
CA ASP A 301 -21.77 -26.28 18.58
C ASP A 301 -20.32 -26.23 18.06
N GLU A 302 -20.08 -26.41 16.74
CA GLU A 302 -18.75 -26.26 16.11
C GLU A 302 -18.85 -25.69 14.69
N PRO A 303 -18.20 -24.56 14.36
CA PRO A 303 -18.27 -23.98 13.01
C PRO A 303 -17.66 -24.92 11.97
N THR A 304 -18.47 -25.33 10.99
CA THR A 304 -17.99 -26.15 9.88
C THR A 304 -17.56 -25.26 8.71
N VAL A 305 -16.55 -25.73 7.96
CA VAL A 305 -16.07 -25.04 6.76
C VAL A 305 -16.53 -25.80 5.53
N ARG A 306 -17.23 -25.12 4.62
CA ARG A 306 -17.61 -25.67 3.32
C ARG A 306 -16.73 -25.08 2.22
N PRO A 307 -15.78 -25.87 1.65
CA PRO A 307 -14.99 -25.44 0.50
C PRO A 307 -15.90 -25.02 -0.66
N LEU A 308 -15.55 -23.90 -1.31
CA LEU A 308 -16.26 -23.41 -2.49
C LEU A 308 -15.46 -23.70 -3.76
N PHE A 309 -14.24 -23.17 -3.83
CA PHE A 309 -13.37 -23.29 -5.01
C PHE A 309 -11.90 -23.03 -4.67
N PRO A 310 -10.96 -23.53 -5.49
CA PRO A 310 -9.55 -23.19 -5.35
C PRO A 310 -9.31 -21.69 -5.60
N LEU A 311 -8.44 -21.11 -4.78
CA LEU A 311 -8.06 -19.70 -4.81
C LEU A 311 -7.39 -19.36 -6.14
N ALA A 312 -6.42 -20.18 -6.53
CA ALA A 312 -5.74 -20.08 -7.80
C ALA A 312 -6.67 -20.60 -8.91
N PRO A 313 -6.83 -19.85 -10.01
CA PRO A 313 -7.66 -20.28 -11.13
C PRO A 313 -6.99 -21.33 -12.03
N SER A 314 -5.69 -21.61 -11.82
CA SER A 314 -4.94 -22.63 -12.55
C SER A 314 -3.74 -23.13 -11.75
N GLU A 315 -3.30 -24.36 -12.04
CA GLU A 315 -2.09 -24.99 -11.47
C GLU A 315 -0.84 -24.11 -11.64
N GLU A 316 -0.72 -23.38 -12.76
CA GLU A 316 0.40 -22.47 -13.06
C GLU A 316 0.49 -21.25 -12.11
N THR A 317 -0.56 -21.04 -11.30
CA THR A 317 -0.71 -19.91 -10.36
C THR A 317 -0.92 -20.36 -8.92
N ALA A 318 -0.88 -21.67 -8.64
CA ALA A 318 -1.25 -22.27 -7.36
C ALA A 318 -0.29 -21.94 -6.22
N ASP A 319 1.01 -22.13 -6.45
CA ASP A 319 1.99 -22.29 -5.37
C ASP A 319 2.25 -21.03 -4.53
N LEU A 320 1.85 -19.84 -5.00
CA LEU A 320 2.17 -18.55 -4.36
C LEU A 320 1.01 -17.55 -4.39
N ALA A 321 -0.23 -17.99 -4.64
CA ALA A 321 -1.39 -17.10 -4.69
C ALA A 321 -1.79 -16.63 -3.29
N GLU A 322 -1.74 -15.31 -3.10
CA GLU A 322 -2.25 -14.64 -1.92
C GLU A 322 -3.46 -13.79 -2.29
N ILE A 323 -4.58 -14.05 -1.62
CA ILE A 323 -5.80 -13.28 -1.80
C ILE A 323 -5.67 -11.92 -1.12
N GLY A 324 -5.88 -10.85 -1.88
CA GLY A 324 -5.95 -9.49 -1.38
C GLY A 324 -7.41 -9.09 -1.11
N ALA A 325 -7.77 -7.88 -1.56
CA ALA A 325 -9.12 -7.36 -1.41
C ALA A 325 -10.18 -8.20 -2.16
N ALA A 326 -11.36 -8.35 -1.54
CA ALA A 326 -12.50 -9.07 -2.10
C ALA A 326 -13.84 -8.35 -1.79
N VAL A 327 -14.85 -8.60 -2.62
CA VAL A 327 -16.23 -8.11 -2.47
C VAL A 327 -17.23 -9.18 -2.89
N ASP A 328 -18.30 -9.29 -2.12
CA ASP A 328 -19.47 -10.14 -2.41
C ASP A 328 -20.57 -9.32 -3.11
N LEU A 329 -21.16 -9.89 -4.15
CA LEU A 329 -22.30 -9.37 -4.88
C LEU A 329 -23.59 -10.04 -4.39
N ASP A 330 -23.96 -9.74 -3.13
CA ASP A 330 -25.17 -10.20 -2.47
C ASP A 330 -25.37 -11.73 -2.49
N GLY A 331 -24.28 -12.49 -2.34
CA GLY A 331 -24.26 -13.95 -2.33
C GLY A 331 -24.35 -14.61 -3.70
N GLY A 332 -24.44 -13.83 -4.79
CA GLY A 332 -24.52 -14.34 -6.15
C GLY A 332 -23.15 -14.58 -6.80
N ALA A 333 -22.15 -13.80 -6.43
CA ALA A 333 -20.78 -13.92 -6.94
C ALA A 333 -19.76 -13.28 -6.00
N LEU A 334 -18.56 -13.87 -5.96
CA LEU A 334 -17.41 -13.30 -5.26
C LEU A 334 -16.44 -12.71 -6.29
N ILE A 335 -16.00 -11.47 -6.06
CA ILE A 335 -14.91 -10.83 -6.81
C ILE A 335 -13.73 -10.65 -5.87
N TYR A 336 -12.57 -11.16 -6.25
CA TYR A 336 -11.38 -11.09 -5.43
C TYR A 336 -10.13 -10.83 -6.27
N ALA A 337 -9.17 -10.14 -5.67
CA ALA A 337 -7.82 -10.01 -6.21
C ALA A 337 -6.92 -11.10 -5.64
N ALA A 338 -6.16 -11.79 -6.48
CA ALA A 338 -5.10 -12.69 -6.07
C ALA A 338 -3.79 -12.25 -6.71
N SER A 339 -2.76 -12.07 -5.90
CA SER A 339 -1.41 -11.73 -6.36
C SER A 339 -0.55 -12.99 -6.37
N TRP A 340 0.28 -13.15 -7.38
CA TRP A 340 1.30 -14.20 -7.41
C TRP A 340 2.68 -13.62 -7.66
N LEU A 341 3.69 -14.31 -7.15
CA LEU A 341 5.07 -14.02 -7.45
C LEU A 341 5.47 -14.78 -8.72
N ARG A 342 5.65 -14.09 -9.84
CA ARG A 342 6.30 -14.72 -11.00
C ARG A 342 7.80 -14.77 -10.74
N ILE A 343 8.33 -15.95 -10.40
CA ILE A 343 9.78 -16.21 -10.44
C ILE A 343 10.12 -16.50 -11.89
N GLY A 344 10.67 -15.51 -12.61
CA GLY A 344 11.21 -15.74 -13.95
C GLY A 344 12.53 -16.52 -13.89
N PRO A 345 12.89 -17.31 -14.92
CA PRO A 345 14.20 -17.93 -15.01
C PRO A 345 15.20 -16.91 -15.56
N ALA A 346 15.79 -16.10 -14.68
CA ALA A 346 17.11 -15.46 -14.81
C ALA A 346 17.29 -14.46 -13.67
N LEU A 347 18.19 -14.78 -12.74
CA LEU A 347 19.26 -13.88 -12.32
C LEU A 347 20.30 -14.76 -11.62
N ASP A 348 21.51 -14.76 -12.17
CA ASP A 348 22.69 -15.37 -11.60
C ASP A 348 22.87 -15.02 -10.14
N VAL A 349 23.48 -15.96 -9.43
CA VAL A 349 23.64 -16.07 -7.98
C VAL A 349 24.52 -14.98 -7.33
N ASP A 350 24.88 -13.90 -8.01
CA ASP A 350 25.88 -12.93 -7.53
C ASP A 350 25.52 -11.42 -7.73
N GLY A 351 24.25 -11.08 -7.94
CA GLY A 351 23.77 -9.68 -8.02
C GLY A 351 22.90 -9.28 -6.81
N PRO A 352 22.92 -8.01 -6.34
CA PRO A 352 22.01 -7.57 -5.29
C PRO A 352 20.56 -7.81 -5.74
N MET A 353 19.82 -8.50 -4.89
CA MET A 353 18.47 -9.05 -5.07
C MET A 353 17.39 -7.94 -5.24
N ALA A 354 17.56 -7.06 -6.23
CA ALA A 354 16.81 -5.81 -6.36
C ALA A 354 15.88 -5.72 -7.58
N ASP A 355 16.15 -6.40 -8.70
CA ASP A 355 15.39 -6.12 -9.93
C ASP A 355 14.71 -7.35 -10.55
N ALA A 356 13.47 -7.13 -11.01
CA ALA A 356 12.59 -8.05 -11.75
C ALA A 356 11.83 -9.16 -10.99
N ARG A 357 11.10 -8.81 -9.93
CA ARG A 357 9.89 -9.58 -9.52
C ARG A 357 8.64 -8.79 -9.92
N HIS A 358 8.05 -9.02 -11.10
CA HIS A 358 6.79 -8.35 -11.45
C HIS A 358 5.63 -9.05 -10.73
N ALA A 359 5.06 -8.42 -9.70
CA ALA A 359 3.80 -8.88 -9.11
C ALA A 359 2.66 -8.45 -10.04
N ALA A 360 2.17 -9.39 -10.85
CA ALA A 360 0.89 -9.24 -11.52
C ALA A 360 -0.20 -9.67 -10.52
N THR A 361 -1.30 -8.92 -10.49
CA THR A 361 -2.47 -9.29 -9.71
C THR A 361 -3.62 -9.61 -10.66
N LEU A 362 -4.34 -10.68 -10.37
CA LEU A 362 -5.53 -11.08 -11.11
C LEU A 362 -6.76 -10.81 -10.29
N VAL A 363 -7.66 -10.05 -10.86
CA VAL A 363 -9.02 -9.87 -10.34
C VAL A 363 -9.90 -10.90 -11.01
N THR A 364 -10.52 -11.75 -10.20
CA THR A 364 -11.37 -12.85 -10.68
C THR A 364 -12.78 -12.65 -10.14
N ARG A 365 -13.78 -12.82 -11.01
CA ARG A 365 -15.18 -12.98 -10.61
C ARG A 365 -15.57 -14.46 -10.70
N ARG A 366 -16.05 -15.03 -9.60
CA ARG A 366 -16.61 -16.37 -9.55
C ARG A 366 -18.07 -16.35 -9.11
N ARG A 367 -18.91 -17.17 -9.75
CA ARG A 367 -20.29 -17.39 -9.32
C ARG A 367 -20.29 -18.17 -8.01
N LEU A 368 -21.26 -17.89 -7.15
CA LEU A 368 -21.51 -18.67 -5.94
C LEU A 368 -22.76 -19.57 -6.12
N PRO A 369 -22.79 -20.77 -5.50
CA PRO A 369 -21.72 -21.36 -4.69
C PRO A 369 -20.70 -22.21 -5.48
N ASP A 370 -20.92 -22.46 -6.77
CA ASP A 370 -20.15 -23.43 -7.57
C ASP A 370 -18.75 -22.97 -7.99
N GLY A 371 -18.44 -21.68 -7.84
CA GLY A 371 -17.14 -21.13 -8.16
C GLY A 371 -16.87 -20.97 -9.65
N GLU A 372 -17.87 -21.07 -10.53
CA GLU A 372 -17.65 -20.92 -11.97
C GLU A 372 -17.04 -19.54 -12.30
N VAL A 373 -15.94 -19.54 -13.06
CA VAL A 373 -15.24 -18.31 -13.44
C VAL A 373 -16.10 -17.55 -14.46
N GLY A 374 -16.55 -16.36 -14.06
CA GLY A 374 -17.26 -15.45 -14.97
C GLY A 374 -16.30 -14.70 -15.89
N TRP A 375 -15.27 -14.08 -15.30
CA TRP A 375 -14.21 -13.39 -16.02
C TRP A 375 -12.97 -13.22 -15.15
N GLN A 376 -11.86 -12.91 -15.80
CA GLN A 376 -10.56 -12.68 -15.17
C GLN A 376 -9.87 -11.47 -15.79
N PHE A 377 -9.33 -10.60 -14.95
CA PHE A 377 -8.67 -9.37 -15.37
C PHE A 377 -7.31 -9.22 -14.69
N VAL A 378 -6.24 -9.18 -15.48
CA VAL A 378 -4.88 -8.93 -15.01
C VAL A 378 -4.66 -7.42 -14.88
N VAL A 379 -4.13 -7.00 -13.74
CA VAL A 379 -3.65 -5.64 -13.49
C VAL A 379 -2.15 -5.62 -13.23
N GLY A 380 -1.49 -4.54 -13.68
CA GLY A 380 -0.13 -4.21 -13.28
C GLY A 380 -0.13 -3.54 -11.91
N GLY A 381 0.59 -4.14 -10.95
CA GLY A 381 0.60 -3.69 -9.56
C GLY A 381 -0.48 -4.37 -8.72
N GLN A 382 -0.47 -4.09 -7.42
CA GLN A 382 -1.37 -4.74 -6.47
C GLN A 382 -2.69 -4.01 -6.36
N VAL A 383 -3.77 -4.77 -6.15
CA VAL A 383 -5.08 -4.24 -5.79
C VAL A 383 -5.15 -4.08 -4.27
N LEU A 384 -5.29 -2.84 -3.80
CA LEU A 384 -5.33 -2.49 -2.38
C LEU A 384 -6.76 -2.49 -1.81
N ALA A 385 -7.76 -2.24 -2.65
CA ALA A 385 -9.17 -2.25 -2.29
C ALA A 385 -10.04 -2.57 -3.49
N ILE A 386 -11.16 -3.26 -3.22
CA ILE A 386 -12.23 -3.53 -4.18
C ILE A 386 -13.54 -3.09 -3.55
N GLU A 387 -14.39 -2.44 -4.34
CA GLU A 387 -15.78 -2.19 -4.01
C GLU A 387 -16.62 -2.34 -5.28
N ALA A 388 -17.84 -2.87 -5.19
CA ALA A 388 -18.65 -3.14 -6.36
C ALA A 388 -20.14 -2.93 -6.13
N ASP A 389 -20.86 -2.69 -7.22
CA ASP A 389 -22.31 -2.88 -7.30
C ASP A 389 -22.64 -3.85 -8.45
N ALA A 390 -23.93 -3.98 -8.78
CA ALA A 390 -24.38 -4.88 -9.84
C ALA A 390 -23.83 -4.53 -11.23
N ALA A 391 -23.35 -3.30 -11.45
CA ALA A 391 -22.90 -2.80 -12.75
C ALA A 391 -21.39 -2.57 -12.82
N ILE A 392 -20.75 -2.11 -11.75
CA ILE A 392 -19.37 -1.63 -11.77
C ILE A 392 -18.56 -2.21 -10.60
N VAL A 393 -17.34 -2.64 -10.92
CA VAL A 393 -16.30 -3.01 -9.94
C VAL A 393 -15.25 -1.92 -9.92
N HIS A 394 -15.02 -1.30 -8.78
CA HIS A 394 -13.99 -0.30 -8.54
C HIS A 394 -12.79 -0.95 -7.87
N LEU A 395 -11.61 -0.67 -8.40
CA LEU A 395 -10.33 -1.13 -7.89
C LEU A 395 -9.47 0.08 -7.54
N SER A 396 -8.77 0.01 -6.41
CA SER A 396 -7.66 0.91 -6.11
C SER A 396 -6.35 0.15 -6.21
N LEU A 397 -5.40 0.68 -6.99
CA LEU A 397 -4.12 0.05 -7.23
C LEU A 397 -3.00 0.72 -6.43
N SER A 398 -1.96 -0.04 -6.11
CA SER A 398 -0.77 0.50 -5.43
C SER A 398 -0.07 1.58 -6.25
N SER A 399 -0.23 1.59 -7.57
CA SER A 399 0.25 2.65 -8.46
C SER A 399 -0.44 4.02 -8.27
N GLY A 400 -1.49 4.11 -7.43
CA GLY A 400 -2.30 5.32 -7.27
C GLY A 400 -3.40 5.46 -8.33
N LEU A 401 -3.62 4.43 -9.15
CA LEU A 401 -4.71 4.39 -10.12
C LEU A 401 -6.00 3.85 -9.49
N LEU A 402 -7.11 4.50 -9.82
CA LEU A 402 -8.46 3.94 -9.70
C LEU A 402 -8.87 3.34 -11.05
N VAL A 403 -9.38 2.12 -11.02
CA VAL A 403 -9.88 1.41 -12.21
C VAL A 403 -11.33 1.03 -11.99
N ALA A 404 -12.18 1.22 -12.98
CA ALA A 404 -13.52 0.64 -13.00
C ALA A 404 -13.63 -0.41 -14.09
N LEU A 405 -14.23 -1.54 -13.73
CA LEU A 405 -14.56 -2.63 -14.63
C LEU A 405 -16.08 -2.80 -14.69
N ASP A 406 -16.58 -3.25 -15.83
CA ASP A 406 -17.95 -3.73 -15.98
C ASP A 406 -18.10 -5.03 -15.16
N ALA A 407 -19.02 -5.05 -14.20
CA ALA A 407 -19.16 -6.17 -13.27
C ALA A 407 -19.56 -7.48 -13.96
N THR A 408 -20.21 -7.40 -15.12
CA THR A 408 -20.67 -8.58 -15.87
C THR A 408 -19.56 -9.16 -16.74
N THR A 409 -18.77 -8.30 -17.39
CA THR A 409 -17.81 -8.71 -18.44
C THR A 409 -16.34 -8.62 -18.04
N GLY A 410 -16.01 -7.87 -16.98
CA GLY A 410 -14.64 -7.56 -16.59
C GLY A 410 -13.96 -6.53 -17.51
N GLY A 411 -14.69 -5.96 -18.49
CA GLY A 411 -14.16 -4.96 -19.40
C GLY A 411 -13.84 -3.64 -18.68
N VAL A 412 -12.71 -3.02 -18.99
CA VAL A 412 -12.32 -1.73 -18.41
C VAL A 412 -13.28 -0.64 -18.88
N LEU A 413 -13.95 0.00 -17.93
CA LEU A 413 -14.82 1.16 -18.17
C LEU A 413 -14.01 2.46 -18.13
N TRP A 414 -13.07 2.60 -17.19
CA TRP A 414 -12.17 3.74 -17.12
C TRP A 414 -10.98 3.48 -16.18
N THR A 415 -9.96 4.30 -16.31
CA THR A 415 -8.80 4.35 -15.42
C THR A 415 -8.45 5.80 -15.14
N HIS A 416 -8.14 6.13 -13.89
CA HIS A 416 -7.88 7.50 -13.47
C HIS A 416 -6.86 7.56 -12.33
N PRO A 417 -5.85 8.46 -12.37
CA PRO A 417 -4.99 8.70 -11.22
C PRO A 417 -5.78 9.34 -10.08
N LEU A 418 -5.58 8.87 -8.85
CA LEU A 418 -6.15 9.50 -7.68
C LEU A 418 -5.33 10.73 -7.30
N VAL A 419 -5.98 11.90 -7.34
CA VAL A 419 -5.39 13.17 -6.91
C VAL A 419 -6.28 13.75 -5.82
N VAL A 420 -5.73 13.90 -4.61
CA VAL A 420 -6.44 14.42 -3.43
C VAL A 420 -5.75 15.71 -3.00
N ALA A 421 -6.52 16.81 -2.92
CA ALA A 421 -6.01 18.14 -2.64
C ALA A 421 -4.85 18.59 -3.57
N GLY A 422 -4.90 18.19 -4.85
CA GLY A 422 -3.87 18.52 -5.84
C GLY A 422 -2.61 17.64 -5.81
N LEU A 423 -2.54 16.67 -4.88
CA LEU A 423 -1.41 15.77 -4.73
C LEU A 423 -1.77 14.34 -5.18
N PRO A 424 -0.87 13.62 -5.87
CA PRO A 424 -1.02 12.19 -6.11
C PRO A 424 -1.24 11.44 -4.79
N SER A 425 -2.18 10.50 -4.79
CA SER A 425 -2.55 9.72 -3.62
C SER A 425 -2.79 8.26 -3.99
N THR A 426 -2.80 7.39 -2.99
CA THR A 426 -3.05 5.96 -3.13
C THR A 426 -4.27 5.60 -2.31
N GLY A 427 -5.32 5.09 -2.95
CA GLY A 427 -6.51 4.62 -2.25
C GLY A 427 -6.23 3.28 -1.54
N SER A 428 -6.45 3.23 -0.24
CA SER A 428 -6.31 2.04 0.59
C SER A 428 -7.67 1.41 0.92
N ALA A 429 -8.76 2.17 0.92
CA ALA A 429 -10.11 1.66 1.20
C ALA A 429 -11.13 2.30 0.25
N LEU A 430 -12.17 1.55 -0.11
CA LEU A 430 -13.24 2.00 -1.01
C LEU A 430 -14.62 1.70 -0.42
N ALA A 431 -15.57 2.61 -0.62
CA ALA A 431 -16.99 2.37 -0.36
C ALA A 431 -17.89 3.18 -1.29
N LEU A 432 -18.99 2.59 -1.74
CA LEU A 432 -19.99 3.32 -2.52
C LEU A 432 -20.87 4.19 -1.60
N ALA A 433 -21.00 5.48 -1.93
CA ALA A 433 -21.87 6.43 -1.22
C ALA A 433 -23.14 6.75 -2.02
N GLY A 434 -23.66 5.75 -2.74
CA GLY A 434 -24.76 5.88 -3.69
C GLY A 434 -24.29 6.07 -5.13
N THR A 435 -25.23 6.26 -6.05
CA THR A 435 -24.97 6.26 -7.49
C THR A 435 -23.95 7.32 -7.90
N GLY A 436 -22.88 6.89 -8.57
CA GLY A 436 -21.83 7.78 -9.07
C GLY A 436 -20.97 8.43 -7.98
N ARG A 437 -21.02 7.93 -6.74
CA ARG A 437 -20.21 8.43 -5.61
C ARG A 437 -19.39 7.31 -4.98
N LEU A 438 -18.09 7.54 -4.87
CA LEU A 438 -17.13 6.63 -4.29
C LEU A 438 -16.38 7.35 -3.17
N LEU A 439 -16.41 6.79 -1.97
CA LEU A 439 -15.51 7.17 -0.88
C LEU A 439 -14.20 6.43 -1.07
N VAL A 440 -13.10 7.16 -0.93
CA VAL A 440 -11.75 6.63 -1.05
C VAL A 440 -11.00 7.00 0.22
N GLY A 441 -10.76 6.02 1.09
CA GLY A 441 -9.78 6.13 2.16
C GLY A 441 -8.38 6.02 1.57
N THR A 442 -7.44 6.85 2.02
CA THR A 442 -6.10 6.93 1.43
C THR A 442 -5.01 6.41 2.36
N ALA A 443 -3.87 6.03 1.77
CA ALA A 443 -2.70 5.53 2.50
C ALA A 443 -2.12 6.56 3.49
N GLU A 444 -2.34 7.85 3.22
CA GLU A 444 -1.96 8.94 4.11
C GLU A 444 -3.01 9.29 5.18
N GLY A 445 -4.14 8.57 5.26
CA GLY A 445 -5.12 8.76 6.34
C GLY A 445 -6.25 9.75 6.05
N ARG A 446 -6.37 10.21 4.79
CA ARG A 446 -7.48 11.08 4.35
C ARG A 446 -8.64 10.24 3.83
N VAL A 447 -9.84 10.83 3.84
CA VAL A 447 -11.00 10.25 3.14
C VAL A 447 -11.46 11.24 2.07
N ALA A 448 -11.46 10.82 0.81
CA ALA A 448 -11.95 11.61 -0.31
C ALA A 448 -13.34 11.14 -0.76
N GLU A 449 -14.28 12.08 -0.91
CA GLU A 449 -15.55 11.83 -1.60
C GLU A 449 -15.39 12.16 -3.08
N CYS A 450 -15.45 11.14 -3.93
CA CYS A 450 -15.24 11.25 -5.37
C CYS A 450 -16.57 11.12 -6.14
N ALA A 451 -16.79 12.01 -7.11
CA ALA A 451 -17.73 11.78 -8.19
C ALA A 451 -17.07 10.88 -9.24
N VAL A 452 -17.71 9.76 -9.57
CA VAL A 452 -17.22 8.79 -10.55
C VAL A 452 -18.21 8.64 -11.71
N PRO A 453 -17.73 8.50 -12.96
CA PRO A 453 -18.60 8.33 -14.10
C PRO A 453 -19.19 6.91 -14.15
N ALA A 454 -20.46 6.79 -14.55
CA ALA A 454 -21.12 5.49 -14.75
C ALA A 454 -20.49 4.69 -15.92
N ARG A 455 -20.09 5.39 -16.98
CA ARG A 455 -19.24 4.89 -18.09
C ARG A 455 -18.35 6.06 -18.53
N GLY A 456 -17.08 5.80 -18.84
CA GLY A 456 -16.12 6.85 -19.20
C GLY A 456 -15.32 6.47 -20.45
N GLU A 457 -14.67 7.46 -21.06
CA GLU A 457 -13.61 7.21 -22.05
C GLU A 457 -12.33 6.76 -21.34
N LEU A 458 -11.60 5.84 -21.98
CA LEU A 458 -10.23 5.46 -21.62
C LEU A 458 -9.33 6.69 -21.74
N THR A 459 -9.03 7.36 -20.62
CA THR A 459 -7.94 8.35 -20.59
C THR A 459 -6.61 7.62 -20.55
N ALA A 460 -5.81 7.77 -21.60
CA ALA A 460 -4.41 7.35 -21.61
C ALA A 460 -3.63 8.08 -20.50
N TYR A 461 -2.87 7.33 -19.72
CA TYR A 461 -2.07 7.80 -18.59
C TYR A 461 -0.76 8.47 -19.08
N PRO A 462 -0.51 9.76 -18.82
CA PRO A 462 0.79 10.37 -19.05
C PRO A 462 1.69 10.07 -17.84
N GLY A 463 2.70 9.21 -18.03
CA GLY A 463 3.66 8.84 -16.99
C GLY A 463 3.84 7.34 -16.76
N ALA A 464 3.35 6.50 -17.68
CA ALA A 464 3.71 5.08 -17.63
C ALA A 464 5.24 4.97 -17.74
N PRO A 465 5.93 4.16 -16.90
CA PRO A 465 7.25 3.67 -17.27
C PRO A 465 7.14 3.03 -18.67
N ALA A 466 8.24 2.95 -19.42
CA ALA A 466 8.23 2.46 -20.81
C ALA A 466 7.53 1.08 -20.97
N GLU A 467 7.38 0.35 -19.87
CA GLU A 467 6.47 -0.79 -19.68
C GLU A 467 5.29 -0.41 -18.76
N GLY A 468 4.20 0.15 -19.32
CA GLY A 468 3.02 0.56 -18.55
C GLY A 468 2.27 -0.61 -17.88
N PRO A 469 1.29 -0.34 -16.99
CA PRO A 469 0.48 -1.40 -16.37
C PRO A 469 -0.23 -2.22 -17.45
N VAL A 470 0.05 -3.53 -17.46
CA VAL A 470 -0.58 -4.48 -18.39
C VAL A 470 -1.99 -4.77 -17.90
N PHE A 471 -2.98 -4.23 -18.60
CA PHE A 471 -4.39 -4.58 -18.40
C PHE A 471 -4.80 -5.62 -19.44
N ARG A 472 -5.21 -6.80 -19.00
CA ARG A 472 -5.63 -7.88 -19.93
C ARG A 472 -6.79 -8.68 -19.37
N LEU A 473 -7.88 -8.74 -20.12
CA LEU A 473 -8.93 -9.72 -19.90
C LEU A 473 -8.41 -11.10 -20.34
N VAL A 474 -8.51 -12.10 -19.46
CA VAL A 474 -8.08 -13.47 -19.72
C VAL A 474 -9.34 -14.32 -19.94
N PRO A 475 -9.39 -15.16 -21.00
CA PRO A 475 -10.51 -16.07 -21.19
C PRO A 475 -10.58 -17.09 -20.05
N PRO A 476 -11.77 -17.45 -19.57
CA PRO A 476 -11.92 -18.46 -18.51
C PRO A 476 -11.37 -19.80 -18.98
N LYS A 477 -10.44 -20.40 -18.21
CA LYS A 477 -9.94 -21.76 -18.44
C LYS A 477 -10.93 -22.77 -17.83
N PRO A 478 -11.18 -23.93 -18.47
CA PRO A 478 -11.99 -24.98 -17.85
C PRO A 478 -11.36 -25.46 -16.53
N PRO A 479 -12.17 -25.88 -15.55
CA PRO A 479 -11.64 -26.39 -14.28
C PRO A 479 -10.74 -27.62 -14.52
N PRO A 480 -9.68 -27.81 -13.71
CA PRO A 480 -8.84 -28.99 -13.82
C PRO A 480 -9.66 -30.28 -13.62
N PRO A 481 -9.27 -31.38 -14.29
CA PRO A 481 -10.06 -32.61 -14.36
C PRO A 481 -10.31 -33.30 -13.01
N HIS A 482 -9.54 -33.02 -11.95
CA HIS A 482 -9.75 -33.57 -10.61
C HIS A 482 -10.93 -32.91 -9.85
N LEU A 483 -11.42 -31.75 -10.28
CA LEU A 483 -12.59 -31.08 -9.68
C LEU A 483 -13.95 -31.70 -10.08
N LEU A 484 -13.98 -32.65 -11.02
CA LEU A 484 -15.21 -33.35 -11.42
C LEU A 484 -15.66 -34.42 -10.39
N GLY A 485 -14.86 -34.69 -9.36
CA GLY A 485 -15.13 -35.71 -8.34
C GLY A 485 -15.99 -35.26 -7.16
N PHE A 486 -16.06 -33.97 -6.83
CA PHE A 486 -16.89 -33.45 -5.74
C PHE A 486 -18.33 -33.19 -6.22
N ARG A 487 -19.05 -34.24 -6.62
CA ARG A 487 -20.51 -34.19 -6.71
C ARG A 487 -21.07 -34.50 -5.33
N ALA A 488 -21.80 -33.53 -4.75
CA ALA A 488 -22.64 -33.73 -3.58
C ALA A 488 -23.54 -34.97 -3.77
N GLU A 489 -23.29 -36.03 -3.01
CA GLU A 489 -24.23 -37.14 -2.89
C GLU A 489 -25.46 -36.63 -2.12
N PHE A 490 -26.51 -36.35 -2.88
CA PHE A 490 -27.85 -36.19 -2.34
C PHE A 490 -28.27 -37.52 -1.68
N LEU A 491 -28.32 -37.53 -0.35
CA LEU A 491 -29.01 -38.56 0.44
C LEU A 491 -30.51 -38.51 0.17
N LEU A 492 -30.97 -39.22 -0.86
CA LEU A 492 -32.36 -39.67 -0.95
C LEU A 492 -32.46 -41.01 -0.23
N GLY A 493 -33.09 -40.97 0.94
CA GLY A 493 -33.48 -42.16 1.68
C GLY A 493 -34.41 -43.06 0.87
N GLY A 494 -34.10 -44.35 0.85
CA GLY A 494 -34.90 -45.37 0.18
C GLY A 494 -34.47 -46.77 0.59
N THR A 495 -34.95 -47.24 1.73
CA THR A 495 -34.89 -48.63 2.17
C THR A 495 -35.65 -49.56 1.22
N VAL A 496 -34.94 -50.44 0.50
CA VAL A 496 -35.35 -51.79 0.04
C VAL A 496 -34.02 -52.54 -0.20
N GLY A 497 -33.64 -53.66 0.41
CA GLY A 497 -34.39 -54.88 0.67
C GLY A 497 -33.81 -56.01 -0.20
N GLY A 498 -32.81 -56.72 0.33
CA GLY A 498 -32.51 -58.13 -0.01
C GLY A 498 -31.82 -58.46 -1.35
N GLY A 499 -30.71 -59.19 -1.27
CA GLY A 499 -30.20 -59.97 -2.42
C GLY A 499 -28.71 -60.31 -2.37
N ARG A 500 -28.38 -61.46 -1.77
CA ARG A 500 -27.08 -62.14 -1.97
C ARG A 500 -26.83 -62.39 -3.46
N LEU A 501 -25.58 -62.24 -3.91
CA LEU A 501 -24.94 -63.18 -4.85
C LEU A 501 -23.42 -63.10 -4.70
N ARG A 502 -22.83 -64.29 -4.51
CA ARG A 502 -21.38 -64.58 -4.48
C ARG A 502 -20.87 -64.92 -5.89
N HIS A 503 -19.55 -64.92 -6.01
CA HIS A 503 -18.67 -65.51 -7.04
C HIS A 503 -18.46 -64.62 -8.28
N GLN A 504 -17.26 -64.39 -8.78
CA GLN A 504 -15.95 -65.04 -8.58
C GLN A 504 -14.84 -63.99 -8.63
#